data_AF-A0A4U2PVX2-F1
#
_entry.id   AF-A0A4U2PVX2-F1
#
_cell.length_a   1.000
_cell.length_b   1.000
_cell.length_c   1.000
_cell.angle_alpha   90.00
_cell.angle_beta   90.00
_cell.angle_gamma   90.00
#
_symmetry.space_group_name_H-M   'P 1'
#
loop_
_entity.id
_entity.type
_entity.pdbx_description
1 polymer ?
#
loop_
_entity_poly.entity_id
_entity_poly.type
_entity_poly.pdbx_seq_one_letter_code
_entity_poly.pdbx_strand_id
1 'polypeptide(L)'
;MIPVTEKRKANVQAIKDIVRMNQVWEQEKGEQEAAELHYYHIVDALHRKWQTIGVNVSDAIEVFERGYNDAWTRIIEPAPWNPNLTTNDLIHLLKISPEAVQIRHAMQIILNTVERRNAFIRRIINVNEQAIQRLLYLMKDEYLRYEQLSNEAFMAMYVMNPVEALSVYFLESVDVHMYWEWCDAGGTGEQAIQYKHEDPHMTLIQAIERVEEEMYAGT
;
A
#
# COMPACT_ATOMS: atom_id res chain seq x y z
N MET A 1 38.70 -1.74 12.38
CA MET A 1 37.94 -2.00 11.14
C MET A 1 36.65 -1.20 11.28
N ILE A 2 36.60 -0.04 10.64
CA ILE A 2 35.45 0.88 10.72
C ILE A 2 34.37 0.29 9.81
N PRO A 3 33.11 0.13 10.25
CA PRO A 3 32.08 -0.38 9.37
C PRO A 3 31.90 0.62 8.22
N VAL A 4 32.04 0.11 7.00
CA VAL A 4 31.73 0.82 5.77
C VAL A 4 30.27 1.24 5.90
N THR A 5 30.04 2.54 6.04
CA THR A 5 28.71 3.14 5.96
C THR A 5 28.11 2.69 4.65
N GLU A 6 27.06 1.87 4.72
CA GLU A 6 26.22 1.57 3.57
C GLU A 6 25.89 2.91 2.90
N LYS A 7 26.32 3.07 1.65
CA LYS A 7 25.89 4.19 0.81
C LYS A 7 24.36 4.19 0.86
N ARG A 8 23.76 5.14 1.59
CA ARG A 8 22.32 5.44 1.47
C ARG A 8 22.02 5.44 -0.02
N LYS A 9 21.14 4.53 -0.48
CA LYS A 9 20.64 4.54 -1.86
C LYS A 9 20.13 5.96 -2.10
N ALA A 10 20.84 6.74 -2.91
CA ALA A 10 20.74 8.20 -2.95
C ALA A 10 19.43 8.75 -3.55
N ASN A 11 18.37 7.94 -3.63
CA ASN A 11 17.07 8.35 -4.11
C ASN A 11 16.03 7.26 -3.80
N VAL A 12 15.78 7.01 -2.51
CA VAL A 12 14.82 5.96 -2.09
C VAL A 12 13.43 6.27 -2.64
N GLN A 13 13.06 7.56 -2.65
CA GLN A 13 11.75 8.06 -3.05
C GLN A 13 11.59 8.35 -4.54
N ALA A 14 12.63 8.03 -5.33
CA ALA A 14 12.68 8.16 -6.78
C ALA A 14 12.25 9.57 -7.29
N ILE A 15 12.84 10.61 -6.70
CA ILE A 15 12.80 12.01 -7.15
C ILE A 15 13.15 12.08 -8.65
N LYS A 16 12.25 12.66 -9.43
CA LYS A 16 12.39 12.92 -10.87
C LYS A 16 12.84 14.35 -11.15
N ASP A 17 12.34 15.31 -10.37
CA ASP A 17 12.66 16.73 -10.51
C ASP A 17 12.64 17.42 -9.13
N ILE A 18 13.45 18.48 -9.00
CA ILE A 18 13.49 19.33 -7.81
C ILE A 18 13.81 20.78 -8.21
N VAL A 19 12.95 21.69 -7.78
CA VAL A 19 13.04 23.13 -8.11
C VAL A 19 13.06 23.95 -6.83
N ARG A 20 14.04 24.84 -6.70
CA ARG A 20 14.10 25.83 -5.62
C ARG A 20 13.03 26.90 -5.85
N MET A 21 12.29 27.22 -4.80
CA MET A 21 11.24 28.22 -4.78
C MET A 21 11.69 29.43 -3.93
N ASN A 22 10.72 30.24 -3.52
CA ASN A 22 10.96 31.42 -2.70
C ASN A 22 11.52 31.05 -1.31
N GLN A 23 12.15 32.04 -0.67
CA GLN A 23 12.63 31.94 0.70
C GLN A 23 11.46 31.74 1.68
N VAL A 24 11.68 30.99 2.75
CA VAL A 24 10.65 30.67 3.75
C VAL A 24 10.29 31.90 4.60
N TRP A 25 11.26 32.75 4.91
CA TRP A 25 11.07 34.02 5.63
C TRP A 25 12.02 35.10 5.09
N GLU A 26 11.57 36.35 5.08
CA GLU A 26 12.44 37.50 4.78
C GLU A 26 13.40 37.73 5.96
N GLN A 27 14.71 37.76 5.70
CA GLN A 27 15.69 38.09 6.74
C GLN A 27 15.67 39.61 7.00
N GLU A 28 15.53 40.01 8.27
CA GLU A 28 15.77 41.39 8.67
C GLU A 28 17.25 41.74 8.40
N LYS A 29 17.48 42.87 7.72
CA LYS A 29 18.83 43.36 7.40
C LYS A 29 19.61 43.65 8.69
N GLY A 30 20.38 42.68 9.18
CA GLY A 30 21.25 42.88 10.33
C GLY A 30 21.76 41.60 11.01
N GLU A 31 21.13 40.46 10.80
CA GLU A 31 21.56 39.20 11.42
C GLU A 31 22.57 38.46 10.52
N GLN A 32 23.74 38.17 11.10
CA GLN A 32 24.87 37.50 10.46
C GLN A 32 24.48 36.10 9.94
N GLU A 33 24.81 35.83 8.67
CA GLU A 33 25.07 34.50 8.06
C GLU A 33 24.13 33.33 8.46
N ALA A 34 22.87 33.59 8.77
CA ALA A 34 21.89 32.51 8.83
C ALA A 34 21.67 32.01 7.40
N ALA A 35 22.02 30.74 7.16
CA ALA A 35 21.80 30.11 5.86
C ALA A 35 20.34 30.26 5.44
N GLU A 36 20.10 30.91 4.29
CA GLU A 36 18.76 31.24 3.81
C GLU A 36 17.96 29.95 3.53
N LEU A 37 16.90 29.73 4.30
CA LEU A 37 16.02 28.57 4.11
C LEU A 37 15.04 28.83 2.96
N HIS A 38 14.92 27.87 2.05
CA HIS A 38 14.06 27.95 0.87
C HIS A 38 13.02 26.84 0.84
N TYR A 39 11.87 27.14 0.23
CA TYR A 39 10.97 26.10 -0.21
C TYR A 39 11.53 25.39 -1.45
N TYR A 40 11.25 24.10 -1.57
CA TYR A 40 11.54 23.31 -2.76
C TYR A 40 10.29 22.57 -3.21
N HIS A 41 10.07 22.53 -4.52
CA HIS A 41 9.08 21.66 -5.12
C HIS A 41 9.75 20.41 -5.68
N ILE A 42 9.27 19.24 -5.29
CA ILE A 42 9.77 17.95 -5.74
C ILE A 42 8.68 17.23 -6.55
N VAL A 43 9.07 16.65 -7.67
CA VAL A 43 8.23 15.69 -8.41
C VAL A 43 8.83 14.30 -8.22
N ASP A 44 8.05 13.38 -7.66
CA ASP A 44 8.50 11.99 -7.46
C ASP A 44 8.13 11.06 -8.63
N ALA A 45 8.55 9.80 -8.53
CA ALA A 45 8.29 8.81 -9.58
C ALA A 45 6.80 8.55 -9.82
N LEU A 46 5.95 8.78 -8.80
CA LEU A 46 4.51 8.63 -8.85
C LEU A 46 3.80 9.88 -9.41
N HIS A 47 4.58 10.86 -9.92
CA HIS A 47 4.07 12.13 -10.45
C HIS A 47 3.32 12.95 -9.41
N ARG A 48 3.69 12.81 -8.13
CA ARG A 48 3.18 13.67 -7.06
C ARG A 48 4.07 14.88 -6.92
N LYS A 49 3.46 16.02 -6.67
CA LYS A 49 4.18 17.25 -6.37
C LYS A 49 4.21 17.46 -4.87
N TRP A 50 5.40 17.63 -4.35
CA TRP A 50 5.67 17.84 -2.94
C TRP A 50 6.25 19.21 -2.73
N GLN A 51 5.96 19.79 -1.57
CA GLN A 51 6.71 20.90 -1.01
C GLN A 51 7.61 20.35 0.09
N THR A 52 8.86 20.78 0.13
CA THR A 52 9.79 20.58 1.25
C THR A 52 10.60 21.86 1.50
N ILE A 53 11.52 21.84 2.47
CA ILE A 53 12.41 22.96 2.77
C ILE A 53 13.87 22.52 2.75
N GLY A 54 14.77 23.46 2.50
CA GLY A 54 16.19 23.24 2.73
C GLY A 54 17.02 24.49 2.52
N VAL A 55 18.25 24.48 3.01
CA VAL A 55 19.25 25.52 2.71
C VAL A 55 19.76 25.37 1.27
N ASN A 56 19.89 24.12 0.81
CA ASN A 56 20.29 23.76 -0.54
C ASN A 56 19.52 22.50 -0.98
N VAL A 57 19.73 22.10 -2.24
CA VAL A 57 19.08 20.92 -2.83
C VAL A 57 19.34 19.64 -2.03
N SER A 58 20.58 19.43 -1.55
CA SER A 58 20.93 18.23 -0.79
C SER A 58 20.20 18.15 0.55
N ASP A 59 20.09 19.28 1.25
CA ASP A 59 19.34 19.39 2.51
C ASP A 59 17.84 19.16 2.28
N ALA A 60 17.28 19.74 1.21
CA ALA A 60 15.89 19.52 0.83
C ALA A 60 15.58 18.05 0.51
N ILE A 61 16.49 17.35 -0.17
CA ILE A 61 16.38 15.90 -0.41
C ILE A 61 16.42 15.14 0.91
N GLU A 62 17.32 15.48 1.83
CA GLU A 62 17.38 14.80 3.13
C GLU A 62 16.11 15.01 3.96
N VAL A 63 15.60 16.24 4.02
CA VAL A 63 14.35 16.57 4.71
C VAL A 63 13.16 15.83 4.07
N PHE A 64 13.14 15.74 2.75
CA PHE A 64 12.12 14.99 2.01
C PHE A 64 12.17 13.47 2.30
N GLU A 65 13.36 12.86 2.24
CA GLU A 65 13.55 11.42 2.46
C GLU A 65 13.26 11.00 3.91
N ARG A 66 13.40 11.92 4.88
CA ARG A 66 12.95 11.70 6.26
C ARG A 66 11.43 11.54 6.38
N GLY A 67 10.67 11.92 5.37
CA GLY A 67 9.24 11.64 5.23
C GLY A 67 8.33 12.84 5.51
N TYR A 68 7.07 12.53 5.83
CA TYR A 68 6.02 13.52 6.01
C TYR A 68 6.22 14.36 7.27
N ASN A 69 6.04 15.67 7.12
CA ASN A 69 5.90 16.61 8.22
C ASN A 69 5.02 17.76 7.74
N ASP A 70 3.80 17.88 8.23
CA ASP A 70 2.78 18.84 7.77
C ASP A 70 3.25 20.30 7.78
N ALA A 71 4.22 20.63 8.62
CA ALA A 71 4.82 21.96 8.68
C ALA A 71 5.77 22.23 7.50
N TRP A 72 6.48 21.21 7.03
CA TRP A 72 7.65 21.37 6.17
C TRP A 72 7.61 20.54 4.89
N THR A 73 7.29 19.24 4.99
CA THR A 73 7.25 18.28 3.87
C THR A 73 5.85 17.73 3.68
N ARG A 74 5.17 18.15 2.60
CA ARG A 74 3.79 17.73 2.31
C ARG A 74 3.51 17.60 0.81
N ILE A 75 2.52 16.77 0.48
CA ILE A 75 1.98 16.69 -0.88
C ILE A 75 1.18 17.97 -1.14
N ILE A 76 1.50 18.67 -2.23
CA ILE A 76 0.73 19.84 -2.70
C ILE A 76 -0.13 19.49 -3.90
N GLU A 77 0.28 18.51 -4.72
CA GLU A 77 -0.55 17.94 -5.78
C GLU A 77 -0.45 16.41 -5.74
N PRO A 78 -1.57 15.69 -5.52
CA PRO A 78 -1.55 14.23 -5.48
C PRO A 78 -1.29 13.64 -6.86
N ALA A 79 -1.04 12.33 -6.92
CA ALA A 79 -0.84 11.66 -8.19
C ALA A 79 -2.14 11.72 -9.01
N PRO A 80 -2.05 11.93 -10.33
CA PRO A 80 -3.22 11.88 -11.19
C PRO A 80 -3.83 10.48 -11.17
N TRP A 81 -5.16 10.43 -11.27
CA TRP A 81 -5.86 9.16 -11.42
C TRP A 81 -5.42 8.46 -12.72
N ASN A 82 -5.02 7.20 -12.60
CA ASN A 82 -4.64 6.38 -13.74
C ASN A 82 -5.56 5.15 -13.84
N PRO A 83 -6.48 5.10 -14.83
CA PRO A 83 -7.40 3.98 -14.98
C PRO A 83 -6.71 2.69 -15.44
N ASN A 84 -5.51 2.80 -16.02
CA ASN A 84 -4.75 1.67 -16.57
C ASN A 84 -3.61 1.23 -15.64
N LEU A 85 -3.57 1.76 -14.41
CA LEU A 85 -2.52 1.45 -13.44
C LEU A 85 -2.56 -0.02 -13.05
N THR A 86 -1.49 -0.76 -13.34
CA THR A 86 -1.35 -2.16 -12.94
C THR A 86 -0.54 -2.30 -11.66
N THR A 87 -0.64 -3.46 -11.00
CA THR A 87 0.20 -3.78 -9.84
C THR A 87 1.67 -3.91 -10.24
N ASN A 88 1.95 -4.39 -11.46
CA ASN A 88 3.31 -4.46 -11.99
C ASN A 88 3.90 -3.06 -12.20
N ASP A 89 3.11 -2.10 -12.69
CA ASP A 89 3.55 -0.71 -12.79
C ASP A 89 3.95 -0.17 -11.42
N LEU A 90 3.15 -0.42 -10.38
CA LEU A 90 3.47 -0.02 -9.01
C LEU A 90 4.76 -0.66 -8.49
N ILE A 91 4.94 -1.97 -8.72
CA ILE A 91 6.16 -2.70 -8.33
C ILE A 91 7.41 -2.05 -8.96
N HIS A 92 7.33 -1.69 -10.24
CA HIS A 92 8.40 -1.01 -10.95
C HIS A 92 8.63 0.41 -10.46
N LEU A 93 7.56 1.20 -10.31
CA LEU A 93 7.62 2.61 -9.87
C LEU A 93 8.20 2.75 -8.46
N LEU A 94 7.85 1.83 -7.57
CA LEU A 94 8.31 1.80 -6.17
C LEU A 94 9.66 1.09 -6.01
N LYS A 95 10.25 0.59 -7.12
CA LYS A 95 11.53 -0.14 -7.14
C LYS A 95 11.57 -1.31 -6.13
N ILE A 96 10.46 -2.02 -5.99
CA ILE A 96 10.36 -3.16 -5.07
C ILE A 96 11.22 -4.29 -5.62
N SER A 97 12.12 -4.83 -4.79
CA SER A 97 13.06 -5.87 -5.23
C SER A 97 12.33 -7.16 -5.62
N PRO A 98 12.83 -7.94 -6.60
CA PRO A 98 12.29 -9.27 -6.93
C PRO A 98 12.25 -10.22 -5.72
N GLU A 99 13.19 -10.08 -4.81
CA GLU A 99 13.33 -10.87 -3.59
C GLU A 99 12.30 -10.50 -2.51
N ALA A 100 11.66 -9.32 -2.61
CA ALA A 100 10.57 -8.88 -1.73
C ALA A 100 9.23 -9.57 -2.09
N VAL A 101 9.25 -10.90 -2.16
CA VAL A 101 8.13 -11.76 -2.62
C VAL A 101 6.86 -11.48 -1.83
N GLN A 102 6.96 -11.36 -0.50
CA GLN A 102 5.81 -11.12 0.38
C GLN A 102 5.09 -9.79 0.07
N ILE A 103 5.85 -8.70 -0.15
CA ILE A 103 5.27 -7.40 -0.48
C ILE A 103 4.61 -7.46 -1.86
N ARG A 104 5.27 -8.06 -2.85
CA ARG A 104 4.75 -8.20 -4.21
C ARG A 104 3.43 -8.96 -4.24
N HIS A 105 3.37 -10.07 -3.52
CA HIS A 105 2.17 -10.89 -3.40
C HIS A 105 1.04 -10.17 -2.66
N ALA A 106 1.35 -9.52 -1.54
CA ALA A 106 0.39 -8.69 -0.81
C ALA A 106 -0.18 -7.56 -1.69
N MET A 107 0.65 -6.91 -2.52
CA MET A 107 0.17 -5.90 -3.47
C MET A 107 -0.78 -6.47 -4.51
N GLN A 108 -0.53 -7.67 -5.02
CA GLN A 108 -1.41 -8.30 -6.02
C GLN A 108 -2.79 -8.62 -5.45
N ILE A 109 -2.84 -9.11 -4.21
CA ILE A 109 -4.08 -9.49 -3.53
C ILE A 109 -4.85 -8.26 -3.05
N ILE A 110 -4.17 -7.36 -2.34
CA ILE A 110 -4.83 -6.24 -1.66
C ILE A 110 -5.16 -5.13 -2.67
N LEU A 111 -4.30 -4.87 -3.65
CA LEU A 111 -4.49 -3.84 -4.67
C LEU A 111 -5.07 -4.43 -5.97
N ASN A 112 -6.04 -5.33 -5.83
CA ASN A 112 -6.65 -6.08 -6.94
C ASN A 112 -7.58 -5.24 -7.85
N THR A 113 -7.97 -4.03 -7.45
CA THR A 113 -8.77 -3.11 -8.28
C THR A 113 -8.00 -1.84 -8.67
N VAL A 114 -8.45 -1.16 -9.73
CA VAL A 114 -7.88 0.15 -10.15
C VAL A 114 -8.02 1.18 -9.02
N GLU A 115 -9.16 1.16 -8.33
CA GLU A 115 -9.52 2.04 -7.23
C GLU A 115 -8.53 1.90 -6.07
N ARG A 116 -8.22 0.67 -5.67
CA ARG A 116 -7.28 0.41 -4.58
C ARG A 116 -5.85 0.76 -4.96
N ARG A 117 -5.42 0.50 -6.19
CA ARG A 117 -4.09 0.90 -6.67
C ARG A 117 -3.90 2.41 -6.63
N ASN A 118 -4.90 3.17 -7.09
CA ASN A 118 -4.87 4.62 -7.03
C ASN A 118 -4.99 5.13 -5.58
N ALA A 119 -5.82 4.50 -4.74
CA ALA A 119 -5.91 4.84 -3.31
C ALA A 119 -4.58 4.62 -2.59
N PHE A 120 -3.87 3.54 -2.89
CA PHE A 120 -2.54 3.26 -2.38
C PHE A 120 -1.54 4.38 -2.74
N ILE A 121 -1.46 4.78 -4.01
CA ILE A 121 -0.57 5.87 -4.46
C ILE A 121 -0.85 7.18 -3.70
N ARG A 122 -2.13 7.50 -3.49
CA ARG A 122 -2.54 8.73 -2.78
C ARG A 122 -2.13 8.72 -1.31
N ARG A 123 -2.00 7.55 -0.69
CA ARG A 123 -1.77 7.40 0.75
C ARG A 123 -0.33 7.07 1.12
N ILE A 124 0.45 6.46 0.22
CA ILE A 124 1.82 6.05 0.51
C ILE A 124 2.75 7.27 0.61
N ILE A 125 3.20 7.67 1.79
CA ILE A 125 4.09 8.84 1.87
C ILE A 125 5.53 8.44 1.57
N ASN A 126 6.05 7.50 2.37
CA ASN A 126 7.41 6.98 2.21
C ASN A 126 7.35 5.66 1.43
N VAL A 127 8.26 5.46 0.48
CA VAL A 127 8.27 4.27 -0.40
C VAL A 127 9.24 3.18 0.07
N ASN A 128 9.76 3.27 1.30
CA ASN A 128 10.51 2.16 1.88
C ASN A 128 9.61 0.94 2.15
N GLU A 129 10.23 -0.25 2.20
CA GLU A 129 9.52 -1.54 2.35
C GLU A 129 8.60 -1.57 3.57
N GLN A 130 9.06 -1.07 4.72
CA GLN A 130 8.28 -1.07 5.95
C GLN A 130 7.03 -0.17 5.84
N ALA A 131 7.14 0.97 5.17
CA ALA A 131 6.02 1.87 4.94
C ALA A 131 5.01 1.28 3.95
N ILE A 132 5.50 0.66 2.87
CA ILE A 132 4.67 -0.07 1.91
C ILE A 132 3.89 -1.18 2.63
N GLN A 133 4.58 -2.03 3.39
CA GLN A 133 3.97 -3.15 4.10
C GLN A 133 2.92 -2.67 5.12
N ARG A 134 3.22 -1.64 5.92
CA ARG A 134 2.25 -1.05 6.86
C ARG A 134 0.99 -0.56 6.15
N LEU A 135 1.13 0.16 5.03
CA LEU A 135 -0.03 0.67 4.30
C LEU A 135 -0.85 -0.46 3.68
N LEU A 136 -0.21 -1.52 3.16
CA LEU A 136 -0.93 -2.69 2.64
C LEU A 136 -1.76 -3.35 3.74
N TYR A 137 -1.21 -3.56 4.94
CA TYR A 137 -1.96 -4.13 6.05
C TYR A 137 -3.13 -3.24 6.49
N LEU A 138 -2.93 -1.93 6.56
CA LEU A 138 -3.98 -0.98 6.86
C LEU A 138 -5.12 -1.07 5.83
N MET A 139 -4.78 -1.08 4.54
CA MET A 139 -5.78 -1.19 3.47
C MET A 139 -6.49 -2.54 3.45
N LYS A 140 -5.81 -3.63 3.82
CA LYS A 140 -6.44 -4.95 4.01
C LYS A 140 -7.45 -4.91 5.15
N ASP A 141 -7.08 -4.35 6.29
CA ASP A 141 -7.94 -4.23 7.47
C ASP A 141 -9.19 -3.37 7.17
N GLU A 142 -9.02 -2.22 6.52
CA GLU A 142 -10.11 -1.35 6.11
C GLU A 142 -11.07 -2.05 5.13
N TYR A 143 -10.53 -2.78 4.16
CA TYR A 143 -11.38 -3.55 3.24
C TYR A 143 -12.20 -4.58 3.98
N LEU A 144 -11.56 -5.41 4.80
CA LEU A 144 -12.25 -6.50 5.49
C LEU A 144 -13.36 -5.98 6.41
N ARG A 145 -13.19 -4.81 7.03
CA ARG A 145 -14.18 -4.23 7.95
C ARG A 145 -15.29 -3.41 7.30
N TYR A 146 -14.96 -2.65 6.25
CA TYR A 146 -15.82 -1.55 5.81
C TYR A 146 -16.11 -1.53 4.31
N GLU A 147 -15.18 -2.03 3.48
CA GLU A 147 -15.28 -1.94 2.02
C GLU A 147 -15.40 -3.33 1.36
N GLN A 148 -15.73 -4.36 2.14
CA GLN A 148 -15.82 -5.73 1.66
C GLN A 148 -16.81 -5.82 0.48
N LEU A 149 -16.51 -6.69 -0.48
CA LEU A 149 -17.43 -7.00 -1.57
C LEU A 149 -18.80 -7.37 -0.98
N SER A 150 -19.89 -6.76 -1.47
CA SER A 150 -21.24 -7.09 -1.00
C SER A 150 -21.52 -8.58 -1.17
N ASN A 151 -22.28 -9.18 -0.24
CA ASN A 151 -22.67 -10.58 -0.29
C ASN A 151 -23.23 -11.00 -1.66
N GLU A 152 -24.06 -10.16 -2.30
CA GLU A 152 -24.67 -10.45 -3.60
C GLU A 152 -23.64 -10.50 -4.72
N ALA A 153 -22.72 -9.53 -4.76
CA ALA A 153 -21.63 -9.50 -5.74
C ALA A 153 -20.64 -10.65 -5.50
N PHE A 154 -20.38 -11.01 -4.25
CA PHE A 154 -19.58 -12.18 -3.91
C PHE A 154 -20.23 -13.46 -4.43
N MET A 155 -21.51 -13.70 -4.15
CA MET A 155 -22.20 -14.90 -4.63
C MET A 155 -22.25 -14.97 -6.15
N ALA A 156 -22.49 -13.84 -6.82
CA ALA A 156 -22.45 -13.78 -8.28
C ALA A 156 -21.06 -14.16 -8.84
N MET A 157 -19.99 -13.71 -8.18
CA MET A 157 -18.62 -14.08 -8.54
C MET A 157 -18.35 -15.55 -8.21
N TYR A 158 -18.83 -16.05 -7.08
CA TYR A 158 -18.60 -17.41 -6.59
C TYR A 158 -19.18 -18.46 -7.54
N VAL A 159 -20.36 -18.19 -8.12
CA VAL A 159 -20.98 -19.06 -9.13
C VAL A 159 -20.15 -19.15 -10.42
N MET A 160 -19.49 -18.06 -10.80
CA MET A 160 -18.73 -17.98 -12.06
C MET A 160 -17.28 -18.45 -11.91
N ASN A 161 -16.63 -18.08 -10.81
CA ASN A 161 -15.25 -18.41 -10.49
C ASN A 161 -15.06 -18.38 -8.96
N PRO A 162 -15.25 -19.51 -8.26
CA PRO A 162 -15.22 -19.55 -6.80
C PRO A 162 -13.81 -19.30 -6.24
N VAL A 163 -12.75 -19.67 -6.97
CA VAL A 163 -11.36 -19.40 -6.57
C VAL A 163 -11.09 -17.89 -6.52
N GLU A 164 -11.50 -17.16 -7.56
CA GLU A 164 -11.37 -15.71 -7.59
C GLU A 164 -12.26 -15.05 -6.54
N ALA A 165 -13.50 -15.53 -6.39
CA ALA A 165 -14.43 -15.00 -5.40
C ALA A 165 -13.86 -15.11 -3.98
N LEU A 166 -13.37 -16.29 -3.59
CA LEU A 166 -12.75 -16.49 -2.28
C LEU A 166 -11.48 -15.64 -2.12
N SER A 167 -10.63 -15.57 -3.15
CA SER A 167 -9.42 -14.73 -3.13
C SER A 167 -9.74 -13.27 -2.84
N VAL A 168 -10.74 -12.71 -3.54
CA VAL A 168 -11.18 -11.31 -3.37
C VAL A 168 -11.90 -11.09 -2.04
N TYR A 169 -12.71 -12.05 -1.62
CA TYR A 169 -13.55 -11.91 -0.42
C TYR A 169 -12.74 -12.01 0.88
N PHE A 170 -11.75 -12.91 0.92
CA PHE A 170 -10.85 -13.09 2.06
C PHE A 170 -9.61 -12.19 1.98
N LEU A 171 -9.29 -11.62 0.81
CA LEU A 171 -7.99 -11.01 0.50
C LEU A 171 -6.83 -11.94 0.85
N GLU A 172 -6.90 -13.14 0.27
CA GLU A 172 -5.91 -14.20 0.41
C GLU A 172 -5.61 -14.83 -0.95
N SER A 173 -4.48 -15.54 -1.03
CA SER A 173 -4.11 -16.28 -2.23
C SER A 173 -4.79 -17.62 -2.21
N VAL A 174 -5.98 -17.71 -2.80
CA VAL A 174 -6.70 -18.97 -2.91
C VAL A 174 -6.32 -19.59 -4.25
N ASP A 175 -5.79 -20.81 -4.20
CA ASP A 175 -5.56 -21.61 -5.39
C ASP A 175 -6.64 -22.69 -5.52
N VAL A 176 -6.55 -23.46 -6.61
CA VAL A 176 -7.51 -24.53 -6.89
C VAL A 176 -7.48 -25.61 -5.82
N HIS A 177 -6.32 -25.88 -5.20
CA HIS A 177 -6.21 -26.92 -4.18
C HIS A 177 -6.93 -26.50 -2.89
N MET A 178 -6.68 -25.28 -2.43
CA MET A 178 -7.36 -24.71 -1.27
C MET A 178 -8.88 -24.60 -1.46
N TYR A 179 -9.33 -24.32 -2.69
CA TYR A 179 -10.76 -24.38 -3.02
C TYR A 179 -11.33 -25.80 -2.94
N TRP A 180 -10.59 -26.83 -3.35
CA TRP A 180 -11.04 -28.22 -3.19
C TRP A 180 -11.11 -28.63 -1.71
N GLU A 181 -10.14 -28.24 -0.88
CA GLU A 181 -10.20 -28.46 0.57
C GLU A 181 -11.45 -27.81 1.18
N TRP A 182 -11.77 -26.58 0.78
CA TRP A 182 -13.02 -25.92 1.17
C TRP A 182 -14.27 -26.70 0.77
N CYS A 183 -14.32 -27.25 -0.45
CA CYS A 183 -15.46 -28.05 -0.90
C CYS A 183 -15.55 -29.40 -0.19
N ASP A 184 -14.42 -30.07 0.02
CA ASP A 184 -14.34 -31.39 0.66
C ASP A 184 -14.74 -31.32 2.14
N ALA A 185 -14.43 -30.20 2.81
CA ALA A 185 -14.94 -29.88 4.14
C ALA A 185 -16.47 -29.62 4.16
N GLY A 186 -17.11 -29.45 3.00
CA GLY A 186 -18.54 -29.12 2.88
C GLY A 186 -18.84 -27.61 2.81
N GLY A 187 -17.82 -26.79 2.56
CA GLY A 187 -17.90 -25.33 2.51
C GLY A 187 -18.69 -24.78 1.33
N THR A 188 -19.44 -23.71 1.58
CA THR A 188 -20.34 -23.04 0.64
C THR A 188 -20.16 -21.52 0.63
N GLY A 189 -20.57 -20.83 -0.44
CA GLY A 189 -20.51 -19.36 -0.48
C GLY A 189 -21.26 -18.71 0.69
N GLU A 190 -22.39 -19.30 1.09
CA GLU A 190 -23.20 -18.87 2.22
C GLU A 190 -22.46 -18.99 3.56
N GLN A 191 -21.72 -20.08 3.78
CA GLN A 191 -20.87 -20.24 4.98
C GLN A 191 -19.72 -19.24 4.98
N ALA A 192 -19.08 -19.01 3.84
CA ALA A 192 -18.03 -17.98 3.73
C ALA A 192 -18.58 -16.59 4.10
N ILE A 193 -19.79 -16.26 3.65
CA ILE A 193 -20.47 -15.02 4.06
C ILE A 193 -20.70 -15.02 5.57
N GLN A 194 -21.33 -16.06 6.11
CA GLN A 194 -21.66 -16.15 7.53
C GLN A 194 -20.41 -15.94 8.41
N TYR A 195 -19.34 -16.67 8.12
CA TYR A 195 -18.11 -16.59 8.91
C TYR A 195 -17.45 -15.22 8.83
N LYS A 196 -17.52 -14.52 7.70
CA LYS A 196 -17.00 -13.14 7.59
C LYS A 196 -17.88 -12.11 8.29
N HIS A 197 -19.18 -12.36 8.45
CA HIS A 197 -20.04 -11.53 9.31
C HIS A 197 -19.72 -11.71 10.79
N GLU A 198 -19.37 -12.94 11.20
CA GLU A 198 -18.98 -13.24 12.59
C GLU A 198 -17.59 -12.70 12.93
N ASP A 199 -16.62 -12.94 12.04
CA ASP A 199 -15.26 -12.42 12.14
C ASP A 199 -14.75 -11.96 10.76
N PRO A 200 -14.71 -10.63 10.51
CA PRO A 200 -14.19 -10.07 9.27
C PRO A 200 -12.74 -10.46 8.98
N HIS A 201 -11.97 -10.87 9.98
CA HIS A 201 -10.56 -11.25 9.84
C HIS A 201 -10.36 -12.75 9.69
N MET A 202 -11.43 -13.55 9.74
CA MET A 202 -11.33 -14.99 9.52
C MET A 202 -10.67 -15.28 8.17
N THR A 203 -9.63 -16.12 8.21
CA THR A 203 -8.91 -16.61 7.03
C THR A 203 -9.68 -17.75 6.39
N LEU A 204 -9.38 -18.07 5.12
CA LEU A 204 -10.03 -19.23 4.48
C LEU A 204 -9.66 -20.54 5.17
N ILE A 205 -8.42 -20.66 5.66
CA ILE A 205 -7.98 -21.86 6.41
C ILE A 205 -8.80 -22.02 7.70
N GLN A 206 -8.99 -20.96 8.46
CA GLN A 206 -9.83 -21.00 9.67
C GLN A 206 -11.29 -21.32 9.34
N ALA A 207 -11.79 -20.81 8.21
CA ALA A 207 -13.12 -21.16 7.73
C ALA A 207 -13.22 -22.66 7.40
N ILE A 208 -12.24 -23.23 6.71
CA ILE A 208 -12.18 -24.68 6.40
C ILE A 208 -12.21 -25.50 7.69
N GLU A 209 -11.29 -25.22 8.61
CA GLU A 209 -11.18 -25.91 9.91
C GLU A 209 -12.52 -25.87 10.67
N ARG A 210 -13.21 -24.73 10.62
CA ARG A 210 -14.51 -24.57 11.28
C ARG A 210 -15.61 -25.39 10.64
N VAL A 211 -15.69 -25.47 9.30
CA VAL A 211 -16.70 -26.31 8.64
C VAL A 211 -16.48 -27.78 9.01
N GLU A 212 -15.23 -28.22 9.03
CA GLU A 212 -14.88 -29.59 9.44
C GLU A 212 -15.34 -29.87 10.87
N GLU A 213 -15.03 -28.98 11.83
CA GLU A 213 -15.48 -29.10 13.22
C GLU A 213 -17.01 -29.16 13.34
N GLU A 214 -17.73 -28.30 12.61
CA GLU A 214 -19.20 -28.26 12.59
C GLU A 214 -19.80 -29.55 11.98
N MET A 215 -19.16 -30.14 10.97
CA MET A 215 -19.55 -31.45 10.43
C MET A 215 -19.38 -32.58 11.44
N TYR A 216 -18.24 -32.66 12.12
CA TYR A 216 -17.99 -33.73 13.10
C TYR A 216 -18.81 -33.57 14.38
N ALA A 217 -19.18 -32.35 14.77
CA ALA A 217 -20.05 -32.11 15.92
C ALA A 217 -21.53 -32.48 15.66
N GLY A 218 -21.92 -32.58 14.38
CA GLY A 218 -23.27 -32.93 13.94
C GLY A 218 -23.52 -34.43 13.72
N THR A 219 -22.49 -35.27 13.80
CA THR A 219 -22.56 -36.74 13.67
C THR A 219 -22.54 -37.45 15.02
#